data_AF-A0A916M1V5-F1
#
_entry.id   AF-A0A916M1V5-F1
#
_cell.length_a   1.000
_cell.length_b   1.000
_cell.length_c   1.000
_cell.angle_alpha   90.00
_cell.angle_beta   90.00
_cell.angle_gamma   90.00
#
_symmetry.space_group_name_H-M   'P 1'
#
loop_
_entity.id
_entity.type
_entity.pdbx_description
1 polymer ?
#
loop_
_entity_poly.entity_id
_entity_poly.type
_entity_poly.pdbx_seq_one_letter_code
_entity_poly.pdbx_strand_id
1 'polypeptide(L)' 'MLFTIFYVVAILAIILHFTGHLERWGMQWVLLVLAASVFPAVLYL' A
#
# COMPACT_ATOMS: atom_id res chain seq x y z
N MET A 1 5.62 -16.26 -0.01
CA MET A 1 4.17 -15.98 0.03
C MET A 1 3.86 -14.59 0.59
N LEU A 2 4.45 -14.19 1.72
CA LEU A 2 4.17 -12.90 2.35
C LEU A 2 4.57 -11.67 1.50
N PHE A 3 5.69 -11.76 0.76
CA PHE A 3 6.09 -10.72 -0.21
C PHE A 3 5.09 -10.55 -1.36
N THR A 4 4.49 -11.65 -1.84
CA THR A 4 3.43 -11.62 -2.84
C THR A 4 2.17 -10.92 -2.33
N ILE A 5 1.78 -11.19 -1.07
CA ILE A 5 0.66 -10.52 -0.42
C ILE A 5 0.92 -9.02 -0.31
N PHE A 6 2.15 -8.63 0.04
CA PHE A 6 2.54 -7.22 0.10
C PHE A 6 2.33 -6.51 -1.26
N TYR A 7 2.75 -7.14 -2.36
CA TYR A 7 2.51 -6.59 -3.70
C TYR A 7 1.02 -6.49 -4.06
N VAL A 8 0.21 -7.49 -3.72
CA VAL A 8 -1.24 -7.45 -3.98
C VAL A 8 -1.88 -6.28 -3.21
N VAL A 9 -1.54 -6.11 -1.94
CA VAL A 9 -2.01 -4.99 -1.12
C VAL A 9 -1.55 -3.65 -1.71
N ALA A 10 -0.31 -3.56 -2.18
CA ALA A 10 0.22 -2.34 -2.78
C ALA A 10 -0.52 -1.95 -4.08
N ILE A 11 -0.78 -2.92 -4.94
CA ILE A 11 -1.56 -2.70 -6.17
C ILE A 11 -2.97 -2.23 -5.84
N LEU A 12 -3.65 -2.87 -4.87
CA LEU A 12 -4.98 -2.46 -4.43
C LEU A 12 -5.00 -1.05 -3.84
N ALA A 13 -4.01 -0.70 -3.02
CA ALA A 13 -3.89 0.64 -2.44
C ALA A 13 -3.72 1.71 -3.52
N ILE A 14 -2.94 1.43 -4.57
CA ILE A 14 -2.76 2.33 -5.72
C ILE A 14 -4.06 2.47 -6.52
N ILE A 15 -4.78 1.38 -6.78
CA ILE A 15 -6.09 1.42 -7.46
C ILE A 15 -7.09 2.26 -6.64
N LEU A 16 -7.16 2.04 -5.33
CA LEU A 16 -8.06 2.79 -4.44
C LEU A 16 -7.68 4.27 -4.31
N HIS A 17 -6.39 4.60 -4.45
CA HIS A 17 -5.91 5.97 -4.51
C HIS A 17 -6.41 6.67 -5.78
N PHE A 18 -6.17 6.08 -6.96
CA PHE A 18 -6.56 6.69 -8.23
C PHE A 18 -8.09 6.73 -8.45
N THR A 19 -8.84 5.84 -7.82
CA THR A 19 -10.31 5.90 -7.82
C THR A 19 -10.90 6.87 -6.79
N GLY A 20 -10.05 7.54 -5.99
CA GLY A 20 -10.46 8.50 -4.97
C GLY A 20 -11.13 7.88 -3.73
N HIS A 21 -11.16 6.55 -3.60
CA HIS A 21 -11.75 5.88 -2.44
C HIS A 21 -10.96 6.15 -1.16
N LEU A 22 -9.63 6.18 -1.22
CA LEU A 22 -8.79 6.51 -0.06
C LEU A 22 -9.05 7.92 0.46
N GLU A 23 -9.34 8.87 -0.42
CA GLU A 23 -9.64 10.25 -0.04
C GLU A 23 -11.04 10.36 0.57
N ARG A 24 -12.03 9.67 -0.01
CA ARG A 24 -13.40 9.60 0.54
C ARG A 24 -13.45 8.99 1.94
N TRP A 25 -12.54 8.06 2.25
CA TRP A 25 -12.45 7.45 3.59
C TRP A 25 -11.49 8.19 4.53
N GLY A 26 -10.83 9.27 4.09
CA GLY A 26 -9.80 9.94 4.90
C GLY A 26 -8.55 9.08 5.17
N MET A 27 -8.31 8.06 4.34
CA MET A 27 -7.26 7.05 4.50
C MET A 27 -6.04 7.28 3.60
N GLN A 28 -5.80 8.51 3.15
CA GLN A 28 -4.62 8.84 2.34
C GLN A 28 -3.29 8.46 3.01
N TRP A 29 -3.26 8.46 4.34
CA TRP A 29 -2.11 8.05 5.16
C TRP A 29 -1.67 6.59 4.92
N VAL A 30 -2.57 5.72 4.42
CA VAL A 30 -2.25 4.33 4.09
C VAL A 30 -1.15 4.25 3.04
N LEU A 31 -1.13 5.16 2.07
CA LEU A 31 -0.08 5.19 1.05
C LEU A 31 1.28 5.57 1.63
N LEU A 32 1.31 6.49 2.60
CA LEU A 32 2.55 6.90 3.27
C LEU A 32 3.13 5.75 4.09
N VAL A 33 2.29 5.07 4.87
CA VAL A 33 2.71 3.90 5.65
C VAL A 33 3.17 2.77 4.74
N LEU A 34 2.41 2.49 3.68
CA LEU A 34 2.76 1.47 2.71
C LEU A 34 4.11 1.79 2.05
N ALA A 35 4.33 3.03 1.59
CA ALA A 35 5.59 3.48 1.00
C ALA A 35 6.76 3.35 1.97
N ALA A 36 6.60 3.75 3.23
CA ALA A 36 7.63 3.58 4.25
C ALA A 36 7.93 2.08 4.52
N SER A 37 6.91 1.23 4.47
CA SER A 37 7.05 -0.22 4.69
C SER A 37 7.66 -0.97 3.50
N VAL A 38 7.76 -0.37 2.31
CA VAL A 38 8.44 -0.98 1.15
C VAL A 38 9.90 -1.30 1.47
N PHE A 39 10.61 -0.40 2.16
CA PHE A 39 12.02 -0.59 2.50
C PHE A 39 12.26 -1.84 3.36
N PRO A 40 11.61 -2.01 4.53
CA PRO A 40 11.76 -3.23 5.31
C PRO A 40 11.19 -4.45 4.58
N ALA A 41 10.13 -4.31 3.79
CA ALA A 41 9.59 -5.43 3.01
C ALA A 41 10.59 -5.93 1.96
N VAL A 42 11.35 -5.07 1.30
CA VAL A 42 12.36 -5.49 0.31
C VAL A 42 13.60 -6.09 0.97
N LEU A 43 13.98 -5.61 2.16
CA LEU A 43 15.21 -6.03 2.84
C LEU A 43 15.08 -7.34 3.62
N TYR A 44 13.89 -7.67 4.14
CA TYR A 44 13.72 -8.73 5.13
C TYR A 44 12.70 -9.83 4.77
N LEU A 45 12.02 -9.72 3.63
CA LEU A 45 10.80 -10.46 3.32
C LEU A 45 10.93 -11.20 1.97
#